data_AF-A0A9D2G7P1-F1
#
_entry.id   AF-A0A9D2G7P1-F1
#
_cell.length_a   1.000
_cell.length_b   1.000
_cell.length_c   1.000
_cell.angle_alpha   90.00
_cell.angle_beta   90.00
_cell.angle_gamma   90.00
#
_symmetry.space_group_name_H-M   'P 1'
#
loop_
_entity.id
_entity.type
_entity.pdbx_description
1 polymer ?
#
loop_
_entity_poly.entity_id
_entity_poly.type
_entity_poly.pdbx_seq_one_letter_code
_entity_poly.pdbx_strand_id
1 'polypeptide(L)'
;MLQQLYGWIQNIAVYLIVAAAVMHAIPGKDYGKYVRFFSGLVLILLLFTPVMSLTGMSGRFQELYQSGLYEMEKKEIEEARERFEEAELLDFVPDEYGGTPEQSDSEESGGLIEVEEIRVGE
;
A
#
# COMPACT_ATOMS: atom_id res chain seq x y z
N MET A 1 -4.49 3.14 25.31
CA MET A 1 -3.32 2.42 25.84
C MET A 1 -3.73 1.46 26.96
N LEU A 2 -3.91 1.90 28.22
CA LEU A 2 -4.23 0.99 29.33
C LEU A 2 -5.59 0.28 29.18
N GLN A 3 -6.63 0.97 28.70
CA GLN A 3 -7.94 0.34 28.46
C GLN A 3 -7.90 -0.81 27.45
N GLN A 4 -7.04 -0.72 26.42
CA GLN A 4 -6.84 -1.80 25.45
C GLN A 4 -6.13 -2.99 26.10
N LEU A 5 -5.13 -2.72 26.94
CA LEU A 5 -4.45 -3.74 27.73
C LEU A 5 -5.41 -4.44 28.70
N TYR A 6 -6.26 -3.68 29.40
CA TYR A 6 -7.28 -4.23 30.30
C TYR A 6 -8.28 -5.11 29.56
N GLY A 7 -8.83 -4.67 28.43
CA GLY A 7 -9.75 -5.48 27.63
C GLY A 7 -9.10 -6.76 27.11
N TRP A 8 -7.83 -6.69 26.73
CA TRP A 8 -7.08 -7.86 26.30
C TRP A 8 -6.81 -8.85 27.46
N ILE A 9 -6.40 -8.36 28.64
CA ILE A 9 -6.24 -9.19 29.84
C ILE A 9 -7.57 -9.85 30.21
N GLN A 10 -8.68 -9.13 30.09
CA GLN A 10 -10.02 -9.66 30.32
C GLN A 10 -10.35 -10.79 29.33
N ASN A 11 -10.02 -10.64 28.04
CA ASN A 11 -10.23 -11.69 27.05
C ASN A 11 -9.43 -12.96 27.36
N ILE A 12 -8.18 -12.82 27.86
CA ILE A 12 -7.40 -13.97 28.34
C ILE A 12 -8.05 -14.61 29.54
N ALA A 13 -8.45 -13.82 30.53
CA ALA A 13 -9.04 -14.34 31.75
C ALA A 13 -10.31 -15.14 31.43
N VAL A 14 -11.19 -14.60 30.57
CA VAL A 14 -12.38 -15.30 30.08
C VAL A 14 -12.00 -16.60 29.36
N TYR A 15 -11.02 -16.54 28.46
CA TYR A 15 -10.53 -17.73 27.76
C TYR A 15 -9.99 -18.80 28.72
N LEU A 16 -9.20 -18.43 29.73
CA LEU A 16 -8.64 -19.36 30.72
C LEU A 16 -9.74 -20.01 31.55
N ILE A 17 -10.77 -19.26 31.94
CA ILE A 17 -11.92 -19.79 32.67
C ILE A 17 -12.66 -20.83 31.80
N VAL A 18 -12.93 -20.50 30.54
CA VAL A 18 -13.57 -21.43 29.60
C VAL A 18 -12.70 -22.66 29.35
N ALA A 19 -11.40 -22.49 29.11
CA ALA A 19 -10.46 -23.58 28.88
C ALA A 19 -10.36 -24.52 30.09
N ALA A 20 -10.36 -23.98 31.31
CA ALA A 20 -10.40 -24.76 32.55
C ALA A 20 -11.73 -25.50 32.69
N ALA A 21 -12.86 -24.84 32.43
CA ALA A 21 -14.18 -25.47 32.47
C ALA A 21 -14.29 -26.63 31.47
N VAL A 22 -13.81 -26.43 30.24
CA VAL A 22 -13.74 -27.48 29.21
C VAL A 22 -12.86 -28.65 29.67
N MET A 23 -11.71 -28.37 30.30
CA MET A 23 -10.83 -29.42 30.81
C MET A 23 -11.50 -30.26 31.91
N HIS A 24 -12.28 -29.63 32.79
CA HIS A 24 -13.03 -30.33 33.83
C HIS A 24 -14.30 -31.03 33.30
N ALA A 25 -14.87 -30.54 32.20
CA ALA A 25 -16.07 -31.10 31.60
C ALA A 25 -15.81 -32.38 30.78
N ILE A 26 -14.56 -32.69 30.42
CA ILE A 26 -14.24 -33.86 29.60
C ILE A 26 -14.00 -35.09 30.50
N PRO A 27 -14.89 -36.10 30.47
CA PRO A 27 -14.65 -37.38 31.12
C PRO A 27 -13.69 -38.21 30.26
N GLY A 28 -12.50 -38.51 30.78
CA GLY A 28 -11.53 -39.39 30.13
C GLY A 28 -10.13 -38.80 30.12
N LYS A 29 -9.20 -39.49 30.81
CA LYS A 29 -7.79 -39.07 30.94
C LYS A 29 -7.07 -39.00 29.59
N ASP A 30 -7.54 -39.72 28.58
CA ASP A 30 -6.90 -39.84 27.28
C ASP A 30 -7.18 -38.65 26.34
N TYR A 31 -8.34 -38.00 26.45
CA TYR A 31 -8.68 -36.85 25.61
C TYR A 31 -8.20 -35.51 26.19
N GLY A 32 -8.00 -35.44 27.51
CA GLY A 32 -7.51 -34.24 28.18
C GLY A 32 -6.15 -33.75 27.66
N LYS A 33 -5.27 -34.67 27.21
CA LYS A 33 -3.94 -34.31 26.66
C LYS A 33 -4.04 -33.50 25.36
N TYR A 34 -4.99 -33.85 24.49
CA TYR A 34 -5.19 -33.16 23.21
C TYR A 34 -5.83 -31.79 23.41
N VAL A 35 -6.82 -31.72 24.31
CA VAL A 35 -7.48 -30.45 24.63
C VAL A 35 -6.53 -29.49 25.34
N ARG A 36 -5.69 -29.99 26.26
CA ARG A 36 -4.63 -29.20 26.90
C ARG A 36 -3.60 -28.69 25.90
N PHE A 37 -3.23 -29.50 24.90
CA PHE A 37 -2.30 -29.09 23.86
C PHE A 37 -2.90 -28.00 22.97
N PHE A 38 -4.13 -28.23 22.48
CA PHE A 38 -4.84 -27.27 21.64
C PHE A 38 -5.11 -25.96 22.39
N SER A 39 -5.55 -26.03 23.65
CA SER A 39 -5.80 -24.83 24.44
C SER A 39 -4.52 -24.06 24.75
N GLY A 40 -3.38 -24.75 24.91
CA GLY A 40 -2.07 -24.12 24.99
C GLY A 40 -1.68 -23.40 23.70
N LEU A 41 -1.91 -24.01 22.54
CA LEU A 41 -1.66 -23.39 21.23
C LEU A 41 -2.51 -22.12 21.05
N VAL A 42 -3.81 -22.21 21.32
CA VAL A 42 -4.73 -21.08 21.25
C VAL A 42 -4.34 -19.99 22.23
N LEU A 43 -3.88 -20.34 23.44
CA LEU A 43 -3.37 -19.37 24.41
C LEU A 43 -2.15 -18.62 23.86
N ILE A 44 -1.19 -19.32 23.25
CA ILE A 44 0.00 -18.70 22.63
C ILE A 44 -0.42 -17.73 21.53
N LEU A 45 -1.36 -18.13 20.66
CA LEU A 45 -1.88 -17.24 19.61
C LEU A 45 -2.58 -16.01 20.19
N LEU A 46 -3.35 -16.19 21.26
CA LEU A 46 -4.06 -15.09 21.94
C LEU A 46 -3.11 -14.16 22.71
N LEU A 47 -1.95 -14.66 23.11
CA LEU A 47 -0.82 -13.90 23.65
C LEU A 47 0.04 -13.23 22.55
N PHE A 48 -0.17 -13.51 21.27
CA PHE A 48 0.70 -12.98 20.21
C PHE A 48 0.49 -11.47 19.97
N THR A 49 -0.75 -11.06 19.71
CA THR A 49 -1.18 -9.66 19.57
C THR A 49 -0.67 -8.70 20.67
N PRO A 50 -0.87 -9.01 21.96
CA PRO A 50 -0.44 -8.16 23.07
C PRO A 50 1.08 -8.13 23.24
N VAL A 51 1.80 -9.24 23.04
CA VAL A 51 3.26 -9.29 23.10
C VAL A 51 3.83 -8.42 21.99
N MET A 52 3.24 -8.48 20.79
CA MET A 52 3.59 -7.60 19.68
C MET A 52 3.24 -6.11 19.98
N SER A 53 2.17 -5.85 20.74
CA SER A 53 1.82 -4.50 21.19
C SER A 53 2.76 -3.95 22.28
N LEU A 54 3.14 -4.77 23.27
CA LEU A 54 4.03 -4.43 24.39
C LEU A 54 5.47 -4.21 23.91
N THR A 55 5.93 -5.00 22.95
CA THR A 55 7.26 -4.85 22.34
C THR A 55 7.37 -3.65 21.40
N GLY A 56 6.26 -2.91 21.19
CA GLY A 56 6.22 -1.78 20.25
C GLY A 56 6.42 -2.19 18.79
N MET A 57 6.32 -3.49 18.49
CA MET A 57 6.51 -4.03 17.15
C MET A 57 5.24 -3.94 16.30
N SER A 58 4.08 -3.78 16.95
CA SER A 58 2.79 -3.48 16.32
C SER A 58 2.83 -2.27 15.39
N GLY A 59 3.40 -1.14 15.84
CA GLY A 59 3.50 0.08 15.03
C GLY A 59 4.38 -0.08 13.79
N ARG A 60 5.56 -0.71 13.94
CA ARG A 60 6.46 -0.99 12.82
C ARG A 60 5.88 -1.99 11.81
N PHE A 61 5.16 -3.01 12.29
CA PHE A 61 4.50 -3.97 11.41
C PHE A 61 3.35 -3.32 10.63
N GLN A 62 2.57 -2.46 11.29
CA GLN A 62 1.46 -1.75 10.65
C GLN A 62 1.97 -0.74 9.61
N GLU A 63 3.07 -0.05 9.88
CA GLU A 63 3.74 0.84 8.93
C GLU A 63 4.28 0.09 7.71
N LEU A 64 4.96 -1.05 7.91
CA LEU A 64 5.44 -1.90 6.81
C LEU A 64 4.32 -2.53 5.98
N TYR A 65 3.21 -2.90 6.64
CA TYR A 65 2.05 -3.47 5.94
C TYR A 65 1.29 -2.39 5.17
N GLN A 66 1.14 -1.19 5.73
CA GLN A 66 0.53 -0.06 5.05
C GLN A 66 1.40 0.51 3.94
N SER A 67 2.73 0.56 4.09
CA SER A 67 3.62 1.07 3.05
C SER A 67 3.52 0.24 1.77
N GLY A 68 3.43 -1.09 1.88
CA GLY A 68 3.27 -1.96 0.71
C GLY A 68 1.93 -1.78 -0.01
N LEU A 69 0.83 -1.62 0.73
CA LEU A 69 -0.49 -1.34 0.15
C LEU A 69 -0.55 0.06 -0.46
N TYR A 70 0.02 1.06 0.21
CA TYR A 70 0.04 2.45 -0.24
C TYR A 70 0.89 2.64 -1.49
N GLU A 71 2.03 1.94 -1.60
CA GLU A 71 2.84 1.95 -2.82
C GLU A 71 2.12 1.34 -4.01
N MET A 72 1.36 0.26 -3.81
CA MET A 72 0.55 -0.35 -4.86
C MET A 72 -0.60 0.57 -5.30
N GLU A 73 -1.33 1.16 -4.36
CA GLU A 73 -2.41 2.11 -4.64
C GLU A 73 -1.88 3.35 -5.38
N LYS A 74 -0.73 3.88 -4.95
CA LYS A 74 -0.08 5.01 -5.62
C LYS A 74 0.29 4.69 -7.06
N LYS A 75 0.81 3.48 -7.31
CA LYS A 75 1.17 3.04 -8.66
C LYS A 75 -0.05 2.94 -9.57
N GLU A 76 -1.17 2.43 -9.06
CA GLU A 76 -2.43 2.33 -9.81
C GLU A 76 -2.99 3.73 -10.16
N ILE A 77 -2.87 4.70 -9.23
CA ILE A 77 -3.26 6.10 -9.47
C ILE A 77 -2.35 6.75 -10.52
N GLU A 78 -1.04 6.51 -10.48
CA GLU A 78 -0.08 7.03 -11.46
C GLU A 78 -0.36 6.45 -12.86
N GLU A 79 -0.60 5.14 -12.97
CA GLU A 79 -0.98 4.48 -14.23
C GLU A 79 -2.35 4.95 -14.75
N ALA A 80 -3.31 5.23 -13.87
CA ALA A 80 -4.58 5.83 -14.27
C ALA A 80 -4.37 7.26 -14.81
N ARG A 81 -3.52 8.05 -14.15
CA ARG A 81 -3.17 9.41 -14.57
C ARG A 81 -2.47 9.43 -15.93
N GLU A 82 -1.50 8.55 -16.17
CA GLU A 82 -0.83 8.44 -17.47
C GLU A 82 -1.84 8.15 -18.59
N ARG A 83 -2.81 7.26 -18.36
CA ARG A 83 -3.88 6.97 -19.34
C ARG A 83 -4.80 8.16 -19.61
N PHE A 84 -5.10 8.96 -18.58
CA PHE A 84 -5.90 10.18 -18.75
C PHE A 84 -5.12 11.25 -19.52
N GLU A 85 -3.83 11.45 -19.21
CA GLU A 85 -2.97 12.38 -19.93
C GLU A 85 -2.78 11.95 -21.39
N GLU A 86 -2.60 10.65 -21.67
CA GLU A 86 -2.51 10.11 -23.03
C GLU A 86 -3.83 10.30 -23.81
N ALA A 87 -4.98 10.08 -23.16
CA ALA A 87 -6.29 10.30 -23.76
C ALA A 87 -6.57 11.79 -24.04
N GLU A 88 -6.17 12.69 -23.14
CA GLU A 88 -6.26 14.14 -23.33
C GLU A 88 -5.30 14.64 -24.44
N LEU A 89 -4.10 14.06 -24.54
CA LEU A 89 -3.16 14.29 -25.64
C LEU A 89 -3.73 13.85 -26.98
N LEU A 90 -4.37 12.66 -27.04
CA LEU A 90 -5.01 12.13 -28.25
C LEU A 90 -6.20 12.98 -28.72
N ASP A 91 -6.97 13.57 -27.81
CA ASP A 91 -8.09 14.48 -28.15
C ASP A 91 -7.59 15.83 -28.72
N PHE A 92 -6.35 16.22 -28.41
CA PHE A 92 -5.72 17.42 -28.96
C PHE A 92 -4.99 17.20 -30.29
N VAL A 93 -4.70 15.96 -30.70
CA VAL A 93 -4.11 15.66 -32.01
C VAL A 93 -5.23 15.70 -33.06
N PRO A 94 -5.29 16.72 -33.94
CA PRO A 94 -6.26 16.72 -35.03
C PRO A 94 -5.88 15.60 -36.01
N ASP A 95 -6.87 14.83 -36.47
CA ASP A 95 -6.72 13.74 -37.49
C ASP A 95 -6.02 14.19 -38.81
N GLU A 96 -5.72 15.48 -38.98
CA GLU A 96 -5.20 16.09 -40.21
C GLU A 96 -3.68 16.00 -40.42
N TYR A 97 -2.91 15.30 -39.58
CA TYR A 97 -1.48 15.03 -39.84
C TYR A 97 -1.16 13.59 -40.25
N GLY A 98 -2.11 12.90 -40.89
CA GLY A 98 -1.85 11.70 -41.70
C GLY A 98 -1.22 12.05 -43.07
N GLY A 99 -0.13 12.82 -43.08
CA GLY A 99 0.55 13.26 -44.30
C GLY A 99 1.75 12.36 -44.63
N THR A 100 1.66 11.66 -45.75
CA THR A 100 2.69 10.84 -46.41
C THR A 100 4.08 11.53 -46.43
N PRO A 101 5.21 10.81 -46.21
CA PRO A 101 6.53 11.42 -46.28
C PRO A 101 6.92 11.66 -47.74
N GLU A 102 6.75 12.90 -48.23
CA GLU A 102 7.47 13.35 -49.42
C GLU A 102 8.87 13.79 -49.02
N GLN A 103 9.85 13.04 -49.52
CA GLN A 103 11.26 13.38 -49.55
C GLN A 103 11.45 14.67 -50.34
N SER A 104 12.12 15.65 -49.73
CA SER A 104 12.82 16.69 -50.47
C SER A 104 14.09 17.05 -49.72
N ASP A 105 15.17 16.33 -50.06
CA ASP A 105 16.53 16.84 -49.92
C ASP A 105 16.70 18.05 -50.85
N SER A 106 17.09 19.18 -50.28
CA SER A 106 17.88 20.18 -51.01
C SER A 106 18.52 21.16 -50.03
N GLU A 107 19.85 21.12 -50.03
CA GLU A 107 20.78 22.01 -49.35
C GLU A 107 20.77 23.45 -49.90
N GLU A 108 21.24 24.36 -49.04
CA GLU A 108 21.90 25.64 -49.31
C GLU A 108 21.30 26.65 -50.30
N SER A 109 20.90 27.82 -49.79
CA SER A 109 21.43 29.09 -50.32
C SER A 109 21.24 30.26 -49.35
N GLY A 110 22.26 31.11 -49.28
CA GLY A 110 22.44 32.13 -48.26
C GLY A 110 21.50 33.33 -48.31
N GLY A 111 21.38 33.97 -47.16
CA GLY A 111 20.80 35.29 -46.99
C GLY A 111 21.30 35.89 -45.68
N LEU A 112 22.28 36.79 -45.78
CA LEU A 112 22.77 37.61 -44.68
C LEU A 112 21.59 38.40 -44.09
N ILE A 113 21.30 38.24 -42.79
CA ILE A 113 20.34 39.13 -42.11
C ILE A 113 21.15 40.10 -41.26
N GLU A 114 21.29 41.31 -41.76
CA GLU A 114 21.81 42.48 -41.04
C GLU A 114 20.64 43.46 -40.90
N VAL A 115 20.19 43.73 -39.68
CA VAL A 115 19.20 44.81 -39.42
C VAL A 115 19.46 45.48 -38.06
N GLU A 116 19.38 46.81 -38.13
CA GLU A 116 20.02 47.86 -37.32
C GLU A 116 19.49 48.06 -35.88
N GLU A 117 20.30 48.73 -35.05
CA GLU A 117 19.95 49.17 -33.69
C GLU A 117 18.71 50.09 -33.67
N ILE A 118 17.74 49.76 -32.81
CA ILE A 118 16.57 50.61 -32.55
C ILE A 118 17.00 51.79 -31.66
N ARG A 119 16.99 53.01 -32.21
CA ARG A 119 17.03 54.24 -31.41
C ARG A 119 15.66 54.52 -30.80
N VAL A 120 15.57 54.43 -29.48
CA VAL A 120 14.45 54.97 -28.70
C VAL A 120 14.77 56.45 -28.43
N GLY A 121 13.90 57.36 -28.88
CA GLY A 121 14.01 58.80 -28.66
C GLY A 121 13.80 59.21 -27.20
N GLU A 122 14.35 60.38 -26.85
CA GLU A 122 14.37 61.01 -25.51
C GLU A 122 13.01 61.14 -24.81
#